data_AF-A0A3D3V9T7-F1
#
_entry.id   AF-A0A3D3V9T7-F1
#
_cell.length_a   1.000
_cell.length_b   1.000
_cell.length_c   1.000
_cell.angle_alpha   90.00
_cell.angle_beta   90.00
_cell.angle_gamma   90.00
#
_symmetry.space_group_name_H-M   'P 1'
#
loop_
_entity.id
_entity.type
_entity.pdbx_description
1 polymer ?
#
loop_
_entity_poly.entity_id
_entity_poly.type
_entity_poly.pdbx_seq_one_letter_code
_entity_poly.pdbx_strand_id
1 'polypeptide(L)'
;MARKHPKRRSNPGKSHRRRSGGDSNTPIWFYGSHAVLAALTNPARVCESVLVSDEDNAARAEMAAEAGGHAGVINRVSRDDVTAVLPQGAVHQGIALLARPLEEIKLEDAMDLAIATPTQCILVLDQVTDPQ
;
A
#
# COMPACT_ATOMS: atom_id res chain seq x y z
N MET A 1 63.24 -25.03 -7.39
CA MET A 1 61.83 -25.37 -7.69
C MET A 1 60.93 -24.40 -6.93
N ALA A 2 60.32 -23.42 -7.61
CA ALA A 2 59.51 -22.38 -6.97
C ALA A 2 58.04 -22.52 -7.40
N ARG A 3 57.13 -22.68 -6.43
CA ARG A 3 55.68 -22.89 -6.65
C ARG A 3 55.01 -21.54 -6.91
N LYS A 4 54.32 -21.41 -8.04
CA LYS A 4 53.57 -20.21 -8.45
C LYS A 4 52.15 -20.27 -7.85
N HIS A 5 51.83 -19.36 -6.93
CA HIS A 5 50.47 -19.21 -6.37
C HIS A 5 49.49 -18.64 -7.42
N PRO A 6 48.24 -19.12 -7.53
CA PRO A 6 47.26 -18.56 -8.44
C PRO A 6 46.56 -17.32 -7.84
N LYS A 7 46.37 -16.28 -8.65
CA LYS A 7 45.66 -15.04 -8.29
C LYS A 7 44.15 -15.30 -8.14
N ARG A 8 43.59 -15.00 -6.96
CA ARG A 8 42.13 -14.95 -6.71
C ARG A 8 41.48 -13.87 -7.58
N ARG A 9 40.51 -14.26 -8.41
CA ARG A 9 39.61 -13.34 -9.11
C ARG A 9 38.57 -12.82 -8.11
N SER A 10 38.55 -11.51 -7.86
CA SER A 10 37.51 -10.83 -7.09
C SER A 10 36.26 -10.69 -7.96
N ASN A 11 35.19 -11.41 -7.59
CA ASN A 11 33.88 -11.26 -8.21
C ASN A 11 33.19 -10.03 -7.61
N PRO A 12 32.79 -9.00 -8.37
CA PRO A 12 32.05 -7.88 -7.80
C PRO A 12 30.63 -8.35 -7.49
N GLY A 13 30.31 -8.45 -6.20
CA GLY A 13 28.96 -8.75 -5.74
C GLY A 13 27.98 -7.74 -6.33
N LYS A 14 26.96 -8.25 -7.03
CA LYS A 14 25.77 -7.47 -7.43
C LYS A 14 25.15 -6.89 -6.16
N SER A 15 25.37 -5.61 -5.89
CA SER A 15 24.63 -4.89 -4.88
C SER A 15 23.17 -4.91 -5.28
N HIS A 16 22.33 -5.63 -4.54
CA HIS A 16 20.89 -5.41 -4.54
C HIS A 16 20.67 -3.94 -4.20
N ARG A 17 20.40 -3.12 -5.22
CA ARG A 17 19.86 -1.77 -5.05
C ARG A 17 18.55 -1.94 -4.30
N ARG A 18 18.58 -1.74 -2.98
CA ARG A 18 17.39 -1.43 -2.20
C ARG A 18 16.71 -0.28 -2.94
N ARG A 19 15.52 -0.51 -3.49
CA ARG A 19 14.64 0.57 -3.94
C ARG A 19 14.11 1.27 -2.69
N SER A 20 14.98 2.05 -2.06
CA SER A 20 14.64 3.01 -1.03
C SER A 20 14.93 4.37 -1.67
N GLY A 21 13.89 5.17 -1.89
CA GLY A 21 14.04 6.48 -2.52
C GLY A 21 12.86 6.95 -3.37
N GLY A 22 11.64 6.48 -3.12
CA GLY A 22 10.48 7.33 -3.36
C GLY A 22 10.26 8.20 -2.13
N ASP A 23 9.88 9.45 -2.29
CA ASP A 23 9.44 10.30 -1.18
C ASP A 23 8.37 9.50 -0.41
N SER A 24 8.63 9.15 0.86
CA SER A 24 7.84 8.18 1.63
C SER A 24 6.38 8.60 1.80
N ASN A 25 6.07 9.85 1.45
CA ASN A 25 4.75 10.44 1.50
C ASN A 25 4.07 10.59 0.12
N THR A 26 4.62 9.99 -0.94
CA THR A 26 4.00 10.05 -2.28
C THR A 26 2.67 9.29 -2.25
N PRO A 27 1.55 9.91 -2.65
CA PRO A 27 0.26 9.23 -2.72
C PRO A 27 0.29 8.02 -3.67
N ILE A 28 -0.44 6.97 -3.29
CA ILE A 28 -0.56 5.71 -4.03
C ILE A 28 -2.02 5.43 -4.38
N TRP A 29 -2.23 4.70 -5.48
CA TRP A 29 -3.55 4.26 -5.90
C TRP A 29 -3.90 2.90 -5.29
N PHE A 30 -5.01 2.86 -4.56
CA PHE A 30 -5.76 1.65 -4.24
C PHE A 30 -6.83 1.43 -5.31
N TYR A 31 -7.14 0.18 -5.62
CA TYR A 31 -8.17 -0.16 -6.59
C TYR A 31 -8.88 -1.47 -6.23
N GLY A 32 -10.13 -1.59 -6.67
CA GLY A 32 -11.03 -2.67 -6.27
C GLY A 32 -11.85 -2.31 -5.04
N SER A 33 -13.12 -2.70 -5.04
CA SER A 33 -14.12 -2.25 -4.04
C SER A 33 -13.68 -2.49 -2.61
N HIS A 34 -13.24 -3.71 -2.26
CA HIS A 34 -12.85 -4.05 -0.89
C HIS A 34 -11.65 -3.22 -0.39
N ALA A 35 -10.61 -3.10 -1.20
CA ALA A 35 -9.40 -2.35 -0.82
C ALA A 35 -9.70 -0.87 -0.64
N VAL A 36 -10.49 -0.27 -1.55
CA VAL A 36 -10.87 1.13 -1.48
C VAL A 36 -11.76 1.40 -0.27
N LEU A 37 -12.81 0.59 -0.05
CA LEU A 37 -13.73 0.79 1.07
C LEU A 37 -13.04 0.62 2.43
N ALA A 38 -12.17 -0.40 2.58
CA ALA A 38 -11.40 -0.60 3.80
C ALA A 38 -10.38 0.53 4.06
N ALA A 39 -9.80 1.09 2.99
CA ALA A 39 -8.92 2.24 3.11
C ALA A 39 -9.69 3.51 3.51
N LEU A 40 -10.88 3.72 2.96
CA LEU A 40 -11.76 4.85 3.29
C LEU A 40 -12.27 4.79 4.73
N THR A 41 -12.58 3.61 5.28
CA THR A 41 -13.03 3.53 6.68
C THR A 41 -11.89 3.66 7.69
N ASN A 42 -10.63 3.75 7.26
CA ASN A 42 -9.49 3.92 8.15
C ASN A 42 -9.24 5.41 8.47
N PRO A 43 -9.50 5.88 9.71
CA PRO A 43 -9.32 7.28 10.07
C PRO A 43 -7.85 7.73 10.15
N ALA A 44 -6.91 6.79 10.26
CA ALA A 44 -5.48 7.10 10.26
C ALA A 44 -4.93 7.37 8.86
N ARG A 45 -5.70 7.09 7.80
CA ARG A 45 -5.29 7.30 6.42
C ARG A 45 -5.65 8.71 5.96
N VAL A 46 -4.82 9.31 5.12
CA VAL A 46 -5.17 10.54 4.39
C VAL A 46 -5.63 10.17 2.98
N CYS A 47 -6.92 10.33 2.72
CA CYS A 47 -7.54 10.07 1.41
C CYS A 47 -7.65 11.37 0.61
N GLU A 48 -7.06 11.42 -0.59
CA GLU A 48 -7.00 12.65 -1.39
C GLU A 48 -8.10 12.70 -2.46
N SER A 49 -8.38 11.58 -3.13
CA SER A 49 -9.42 11.52 -4.17
C SER A 49 -9.89 10.09 -4.40
N VAL A 50 -11.20 9.90 -4.51
CA VAL A 50 -11.81 8.66 -4.99
C VAL A 50 -12.35 8.91 -6.39
N LEU A 51 -12.01 8.03 -7.33
CA LEU A 51 -12.59 7.98 -8.66
C LEU A 51 -13.59 6.82 -8.71
N VAL A 52 -14.82 7.09 -9.14
CA VAL A 52 -15.88 6.07 -9.20
C VAL A 52 -16.71 6.19 -10.47
N SER A 53 -16.99 5.06 -11.13
CA SER A 53 -17.71 5.04 -12.41
C SER A 53 -19.17 4.57 -12.37
N ASP A 54 -19.60 4.04 -11.23
CA ASP A 54 -20.96 3.51 -11.05
C ASP A 54 -21.59 3.99 -9.73
N GLU A 55 -22.91 3.98 -9.69
CA GLU A 55 -23.68 4.58 -8.60
C GLU A 55 -23.63 3.74 -7.30
N ASP A 56 -23.55 2.41 -7.40
CA ASP A 56 -23.47 1.53 -6.23
C ASP A 56 -22.16 1.76 -5.47
N ASN A 57 -21.03 1.75 -6.19
CA ASN A 57 -19.74 2.06 -5.59
C ASN A 57 -19.67 3.49 -5.08
N ALA A 58 -20.33 4.46 -5.73
CA ALA A 58 -20.36 5.84 -5.26
C ALA A 58 -21.03 5.94 -3.89
N ALA A 59 -22.24 5.39 -3.74
CA ALA A 59 -22.96 5.40 -2.47
C ALA A 59 -22.19 4.67 -1.36
N ARG A 60 -21.55 3.53 -1.67
CA ARG A 60 -20.73 2.78 -0.72
C ARG A 60 -19.48 3.55 -0.31
N ALA A 61 -18.84 4.22 -1.25
CA ALA A 61 -17.66 5.04 -0.98
C ALA A 61 -18.00 6.28 -0.16
N GLU A 62 -19.15 6.92 -0.40
CA GLU A 62 -19.65 8.04 0.42
C GLU A 62 -19.84 7.61 1.89
N MET A 63 -20.55 6.50 2.13
CA MET A 63 -20.73 5.97 3.50
C MET A 63 -19.39 5.61 4.18
N ALA A 64 -18.48 4.98 3.43
CA ALA A 64 -17.15 4.63 3.96
C ALA A 64 -16.30 5.88 4.27
N ALA A 65 -16.35 6.87 3.39
CA ALA A 65 -15.65 8.13 3.54
C ALA A 65 -16.16 8.90 4.77
N GLU A 66 -17.48 8.97 4.97
CA GLU A 66 -18.06 9.56 6.17
C GLU A 66 -17.61 8.85 7.45
N ALA A 67 -17.65 7.52 7.47
CA ALA A 67 -17.22 6.71 8.62
C ALA A 67 -15.73 6.90 8.97
N GLY A 68 -14.88 7.12 7.96
CA GLY A 68 -13.45 7.37 8.15
C GLY A 68 -13.06 8.84 8.32
N GLY A 69 -14.00 9.78 8.18
CA GLY A 69 -13.72 11.22 8.28
C GLY A 69 -13.15 11.87 7.01
N HIS A 70 -13.37 11.27 5.84
CA HIS A 70 -12.86 11.71 4.53
C HIS A 70 -13.96 12.28 3.61
N ALA A 71 -14.93 13.02 4.16
CA ALA A 71 -16.06 13.54 3.39
C ALA A 71 -15.60 14.43 2.20
N GLY A 72 -16.32 14.35 1.08
CA GLY A 72 -16.09 15.22 -0.08
C GLY A 72 -14.96 14.82 -1.03
N VAL A 73 -14.37 13.63 -0.87
CA VAL A 73 -13.28 13.14 -1.75
C VAL A 73 -13.77 12.40 -3.00
N ILE A 74 -15.08 12.20 -3.17
CA ILE A 74 -15.68 11.37 -4.23
C ILE A 74 -15.79 12.16 -5.55
N ASN A 75 -15.26 11.58 -6.62
CA ASN A 75 -15.32 12.11 -7.98
C ASN A 75 -15.95 11.05 -8.91
N ARG A 76 -17.14 11.35 -9.44
CA ARG A 76 -17.80 10.50 -10.44
C ARG A 76 -17.16 10.75 -11.81
N VAL A 77 -16.62 9.70 -12.42
CA VAL A 77 -15.88 9.76 -13.69
C VAL A 77 -16.25 8.58 -14.59
N SER A 78 -15.76 8.54 -15.83
CA SER A 78 -15.97 7.36 -16.67
C SER A 78 -15.12 6.18 -16.20
N ARG A 79 -15.50 4.96 -16.60
CA ARG A 79 -14.70 3.76 -16.32
C ARG A 79 -13.30 3.81 -16.96
N ASP A 80 -13.19 4.49 -18.11
CA ASP A 80 -11.94 4.68 -18.82
C ASP A 80 -11.01 5.64 -18.07
N ASP A 81 -11.55 6.68 -17.43
CA ASP A 81 -10.79 7.60 -16.58
C ASP A 81 -10.21 6.88 -15.36
N VAL A 82 -10.98 5.98 -14.73
CA VAL A 82 -10.47 5.12 -13.64
C VAL A 82 -9.34 4.23 -14.14
N THR A 83 -9.49 3.65 -15.34
CA THR A 83 -8.47 2.77 -15.94
C THR A 83 -7.18 3.53 -16.24
N ALA A 84 -7.29 4.78 -16.70
CA ALA A 84 -6.16 5.59 -17.16
C ALA A 84 -5.13 5.91 -16.06
N VAL A 85 -5.54 5.95 -14.79
CA VAL A 85 -4.65 6.25 -13.66
C VAL A 85 -4.01 5.01 -13.03
N LEU A 86 -4.39 3.81 -13.46
CA LEU A 86 -3.99 2.55 -12.83
C LEU A 86 -2.99 1.75 -13.69
N PRO A 87 -2.24 0.81 -13.08
CA PRO A 87 -1.43 -0.12 -13.84
C PRO A 87 -2.25 -0.94 -14.85
N GLN A 88 -1.62 -1.31 -15.96
CA GLN A 88 -2.25 -2.13 -16.98
C GLN A 88 -2.76 -3.45 -16.38
N GLY A 89 -4.02 -3.78 -16.67
CA GLY A 89 -4.67 -5.01 -16.19
C GLY A 89 -5.22 -4.94 -14.75
N ALA A 90 -5.24 -3.77 -14.12
CA ALA A 90 -5.84 -3.61 -12.79
C ALA A 90 -7.33 -4.02 -12.77
N VAL A 91 -7.71 -4.88 -11.82
CA VAL A 91 -9.11 -5.29 -11.60
C VAL A 91 -9.77 -4.30 -10.63
N HIS A 92 -10.04 -3.09 -11.11
CA HIS A 92 -10.50 -1.98 -10.27
C HIS A 92 -12.01 -1.96 -9.98
N GLN A 93 -12.82 -2.74 -10.72
CA GLN A 93 -14.27 -2.83 -10.51
C GLN A 93 -15.01 -1.48 -10.56
N GLY A 94 -14.46 -0.49 -11.28
CA GLY A 94 -15.07 0.84 -11.40
C GLY A 94 -14.72 1.83 -10.28
N ILE A 95 -13.80 1.49 -9.36
CA ILE A 95 -13.42 2.36 -8.24
C ILE A 95 -11.91 2.37 -7.98
N ALA A 96 -11.37 3.56 -7.68
CA ALA A 96 -9.98 3.75 -7.26
C ALA A 96 -9.88 4.86 -6.20
N LEU A 97 -8.87 4.78 -5.33
CA LEU A 97 -8.60 5.77 -4.29
C LEU A 97 -7.13 6.18 -4.35
N LEU A 98 -6.87 7.48 -4.46
CA LEU A 98 -5.56 8.08 -4.23
C LEU A 98 -5.44 8.41 -2.74
N ALA A 99 -4.48 7.78 -2.07
CA ALA A 99 -4.25 8.01 -0.64
C ALA A 99 -2.77 7.99 -0.31
N ARG A 100 -2.39 8.71 0.75
CA ARG A 100 -1.02 8.67 1.26
C ARG A 100 -0.73 7.32 1.93
N PRO A 101 0.53 6.86 1.90
CA PRO A 101 0.98 5.76 2.75
C PRO A 101 0.63 6.02 4.22
N LEU A 102 0.37 4.95 4.97
CA LEU A 102 0.25 5.08 6.42
C LEU A 102 1.62 5.40 7.01
N GLU A 103 1.62 6.06 8.16
CA GLU A 103 2.83 6.23 8.93
C GLU A 103 3.40 4.86 9.33
N GLU A 104 4.72 4.70 9.20
CA GLU A 104 5.39 3.48 9.62
C GLU A 104 5.43 3.41 11.15
N ILE A 105 4.85 2.35 11.71
CA ILE A 105 4.98 2.05 13.14
C ILE A 105 6.25 1.24 13.39
N LYS A 106 7.03 1.64 14.40
CA LYS A 106 8.19 0.85 14.82
C LYS A 106 7.73 -0.39 15.56
N LEU A 107 8.57 -1.42 15.54
CA LEU A 107 8.26 -2.69 16.21
C LEU A 107 8.06 -2.48 17.72
N GLU A 108 8.90 -1.66 18.35
CA GLU A 108 8.83 -1.37 19.78
C GLU A 108 7.50 -0.71 20.14
N ASP A 109 7.07 0.29 19.37
CA ASP A 109 5.79 0.98 19.57
C ASP A 109 4.60 0.02 19.40
N ALA A 110 4.66 -0.87 18.40
CA ALA A 110 3.65 -1.90 18.18
C ALA A 110 3.61 -2.91 19.34
N MET A 111 4.76 -3.28 19.90
CA MET A 111 4.84 -4.17 21.07
C MET A 111 4.26 -3.52 22.32
N ASP A 112 4.51 -2.24 22.56
CA ASP A 112 3.95 -1.53 23.71
C ASP A 112 2.42 -1.48 23.64
N LEU A 113 1.85 -1.18 22.46
CA LEU A 113 0.40 -1.27 22.22
C LEU A 113 -0.13 -2.69 22.45
N ALA A 114 0.62 -3.68 21.98
CA ALA A 114 0.30 -5.10 22.14
C ALA A 114 0.55 -5.63 23.55
N ILE A 115 1.13 -4.89 24.49
CA ILE A 115 1.18 -5.27 25.91
C ILE A 115 0.01 -4.62 26.67
N ALA A 116 -0.39 -3.40 26.26
CA ALA A 116 -1.43 -2.62 26.92
C ALA A 116 -2.87 -3.15 26.69
N THR A 117 -3.07 -4.08 25.76
CA THR A 117 -4.40 -4.63 25.42
C THR A 117 -4.69 -5.91 26.25
N PRO A 118 -5.95 -6.35 26.47
CA PRO A 118 -6.21 -7.58 27.24
C PRO A 118 -6.10 -8.88 26.44
N THR A 119 -6.32 -8.82 25.12
CA THR A 119 -6.26 -9.98 24.21
C THR A 119 -5.54 -9.61 22.93
N GLN A 120 -4.40 -10.24 22.67
CA GLN A 120 -3.55 -9.95 21.53
C GLN A 120 -3.18 -11.23 20.81
N CYS A 121 -3.18 -11.14 19.49
CA CYS A 121 -2.61 -12.14 18.61
C CYS A 121 -1.47 -11.46 17.84
N ILE A 122 -0.27 -12.04 17.93
CA ILE A 122 0.89 -11.59 17.17
C ILE A 122 1.13 -12.59 16.04
N LEU A 123 1.13 -12.10 14.80
CA LEU A 123 1.48 -12.88 13.62
C LEU A 123 2.90 -12.49 13.16
N VAL A 124 3.81 -13.46 13.08
CA VAL A 124 5.17 -13.28 12.57
C VAL A 124 5.29 -14.03 11.24
N LEU A 125 5.68 -13.30 10.19
CA LEU A 125 5.93 -13.85 8.87
C LEU A 125 7.45 -13.96 8.67
N ASP A 126 8.01 -15.18 8.74
CA ASP A 126 9.44 -15.42 8.52
C ASP A 126 9.69 -15.85 7.07
N GLN A 127 10.62 -15.16 6.40
CA GLN A 127 11.03 -15.43 5.02
C GLN A 127 9.89 -15.51 3.98
N VAL A 128 8.80 -14.77 4.15
CA VAL A 128 7.76 -14.65 3.11
C VAL A 128 8.31 -13.78 1.97
N THR A 129 8.60 -14.42 0.83
CA THR A 129 9.14 -13.74 -0.36
C THR A 129 8.14 -13.65 -1.52
N ASP A 130 7.09 -14.49 -1.50
CA ASP A 130 5.99 -14.40 -2.46
C ASP A 130 4.96 -13.39 -1.95
N PRO A 131 4.61 -12.33 -2.72
CA PRO A 131 3.60 -11.36 -2.32
C PRO A 131 2.15 -11.88 -2.38
N GLN A 132 1.89 -13.07 -2.94
CA GLN A 132 0.55 -13.67 -3.07
C GLN A 132 0.20 -14.67 -1.97
#